data_AF-A0A9E9C966-F1
#
_entry.id   AF-A0A9E9C966-F1
#
_cell.length_a   1.000
_cell.length_b   1.000
_cell.length_c   1.000
_cell.angle_alpha   90.00
_cell.angle_beta   90.00
_cell.angle_gamma   90.00
#
_symmetry.space_group_name_H-M   'P 1'
#
loop_
_entity.id
_entity.type
_entity.pdbx_description
1 polymer ?
#
loop_
_entity_poly.entity_id
_entity_poly.type
_entity_poly.pdbx_seq_one_letter_code
_entity_poly.pdbx_strand_id
1 'polypeptide(L)'
;MILEPVIRHIRNASSDWMQLDADADADQVFYSSVVIEHIVPKGKGYAFKQWYAELLSATKQFEGFVRADRCRPLECKNGVLKWYSIIHFDTPEHLNDWLASAEREALIERGQQIFESYKFKSLTTGLEGWFSREAGSELASLGPPSWKQILSIVLGLYPIVMLQSLVFDQLGIMHSWSPASAMFVNNLITTCILTWLIMPLVIHSLNFWLQPAHRTSSLSLRMELWGTAIVAGMMGLMVIAFDQLHLIVGELRG
;
A
#
# COMPACT_ATOMS: atom_id res chain seq x y z
N MET A 1 11.82 6.78 49.81
CA MET A 1 12.30 8.08 49.29
C MET A 1 13.36 7.90 48.18
N ILE A 2 13.21 6.94 47.26
CA ILE A 2 14.19 6.69 46.15
C ILE A 2 13.51 6.52 44.78
N LEU A 3 12.17 6.60 44.70
CA LEU A 3 11.43 6.45 43.43
C LEU A 3 11.02 7.77 42.76
N GLU A 4 10.96 8.88 43.51
CA GLU A 4 10.62 10.20 42.97
C GLU A 4 11.54 10.72 41.85
N PRO A 5 12.88 10.60 41.93
CA PRO A 5 13.75 11.17 40.89
C PRO A 5 13.61 10.41 39.56
N VAL A 6 13.35 9.09 39.60
CA VAL A 6 13.14 8.26 38.40
C VAL A 6 11.81 8.60 37.72
N ILE A 7 10.74 8.75 38.51
CA ILE A 7 9.42 9.12 37.99
C ILE A 7 9.43 10.52 37.38
N ARG A 8 10.20 11.45 37.96
CA ARG A 8 10.36 12.82 37.41
C ARG A 8 11.13 12.81 36.09
N HIS A 9 12.15 11.96 35.96
CA HIS A 9 12.93 11.83 34.73
C HIS A 9 12.10 11.23 33.57
N ILE A 10 11.28 10.20 33.86
CA ILE A 10 10.37 9.61 32.85
C ILE A 10 9.30 10.61 32.42
N ARG A 11 8.76 11.41 33.35
CA ARG A 11 7.76 12.43 33.05
C ARG A 11 8.34 13.55 32.16
N ASN A 12 9.54 14.02 32.47
CA ASN A 12 10.20 15.04 31.67
C ASN A 12 10.57 14.53 30.26
N ALA A 13 11.01 13.26 30.17
CA ALA A 13 11.26 12.64 28.88
C ALA A 13 9.96 12.50 28.06
N SER A 14 8.84 12.14 28.70
CA SER A 14 7.52 12.09 28.05
C SER A 14 7.00 13.45 27.58
N SER A 15 7.25 14.52 28.32
CA SER A 15 6.89 15.87 27.90
C SER A 15 7.77 16.36 26.74
N ASP A 16 9.07 16.03 26.73
CA ASP A 16 9.97 16.35 25.61
C ASP A 16 9.51 15.69 24.31
N TRP A 17 9.09 14.41 24.34
CA TRP A 17 8.57 13.72 23.15
C TRP A 17 7.21 14.29 22.70
N MET A 18 6.34 14.68 23.63
CA MET A 18 5.07 15.33 23.32
C MET A 18 5.23 16.75 22.77
N GLN A 19 6.29 17.48 23.14
CA GLN A 19 6.61 18.80 22.59
C GLN A 19 7.23 18.72 21.20
N LEU A 20 8.06 17.69 20.91
CA LEU A 20 8.56 17.41 19.56
C LEU A 20 7.42 17.13 18.57
N ASP A 21 6.36 16.44 19.02
CA ASP A 21 5.18 16.15 18.19
C ASP A 21 4.28 17.39 17.99
N ALA A 22 4.27 18.35 18.93
CA ALA A 22 3.44 19.56 18.85
C ALA A 22 4.01 20.64 17.93
N ASP A 23 5.35 20.75 17.81
CA ASP A 23 6.00 21.66 16.85
C ASP A 23 6.06 21.06 15.42
N ALA A 24 5.70 19.79 15.24
CA ALA A 24 5.66 19.10 13.93
C ALA A 24 4.38 19.37 13.11
N ASP A 25 3.48 20.24 13.58
CA ASP A 25 2.17 20.53 12.97
C ASP A 25 2.14 21.79 12.07
N ALA A 26 3.29 22.36 11.70
CA ALA A 26 3.34 23.57 10.87
C ALA A 26 3.47 23.34 9.35
N ASP A 27 3.79 22.13 8.90
CA ASP A 27 3.70 21.67 7.52
C ASP A 27 3.73 20.13 7.59
N GLN A 28 2.63 19.43 7.31
CA GLN A 28 2.69 17.96 7.19
C GLN A 28 3.59 17.61 6.01
N VAL A 29 4.89 17.45 6.27
CA VAL A 29 5.83 17.00 5.25
C VAL A 29 5.52 15.54 4.98
N PHE A 30 4.79 15.29 3.89
CA PHE A 30 4.40 13.96 3.47
C PHE A 30 5.62 13.24 2.89
N TYR A 31 6.27 12.37 3.66
CA TYR A 31 7.41 11.59 3.18
C TYR A 31 6.98 10.27 2.56
N SER A 32 7.52 9.95 1.39
CA SER A 32 7.37 8.62 0.79
C SER A 32 8.58 7.76 1.14
N SER A 33 8.34 6.56 1.65
CA SER A 33 9.41 5.72 2.20
C SER A 33 9.33 4.30 1.66
N VAL A 34 10.50 3.71 1.44
CA VAL A 34 10.62 2.29 1.11
C VAL A 34 11.50 1.58 2.11
N VAL A 35 11.03 0.41 2.58
CA VAL A 35 11.83 -0.59 3.28
C VAL A 35 12.30 -1.67 2.31
N ILE A 36 13.57 -2.00 2.41
CA ILE A 36 14.27 -2.88 1.49
C ILE A 36 14.98 -3.96 2.32
N GLU A 37 14.68 -5.23 2.06
CA GLU A 37 15.34 -6.40 2.64
C GLU A 37 16.31 -7.02 1.62
N HIS A 38 17.57 -7.24 2.01
CA HIS A 38 18.54 -8.02 1.22
C HIS A 38 18.95 -9.27 1.98
N ILE A 39 18.92 -10.43 1.33
CA ILE A 39 19.38 -11.70 1.89
C ILE A 39 20.79 -11.98 1.36
N VAL A 40 21.78 -11.89 2.24
CA VAL A 40 23.21 -11.94 1.89
C VAL A 40 23.86 -13.18 2.53
N PRO A 41 24.57 -14.03 1.78
CA PRO A 41 25.31 -15.17 2.35
C PRO A 41 26.34 -14.74 3.40
N LYS A 42 26.52 -15.55 4.45
CA LYS A 42 27.63 -15.36 5.40
C LYS A 42 28.96 -15.42 4.64
N GLY A 43 29.77 -14.37 4.76
CA GLY A 43 31.03 -14.19 4.01
C GLY A 43 30.98 -13.07 2.96
N LYS A 44 29.81 -12.72 2.41
CA LYS A 44 29.67 -11.62 1.42
C LYS A 44 29.35 -10.25 2.04
N GLY A 45 29.34 -10.14 3.37
CA GLY A 45 28.97 -8.91 4.07
C GLY A 45 29.86 -7.69 3.76
N TYR A 46 31.14 -7.90 3.43
CA TYR A 46 32.01 -6.79 2.99
C TYR A 46 31.63 -6.29 1.60
N ALA A 47 31.53 -7.20 0.62
CA ALA A 47 31.08 -6.89 -0.73
C ALA A 47 29.71 -6.21 -0.75
N PHE A 48 28.78 -6.68 0.10
CA PHE A 48 27.48 -6.05 0.28
C PHE A 48 27.56 -4.60 0.77
N LYS A 49 28.39 -4.33 1.79
CA LYS A 49 28.56 -2.96 2.30
C LYS A 49 29.14 -2.01 1.27
N GLN A 50 30.07 -2.48 0.45
CA GLN A 50 30.67 -1.69 -0.62
C GLN A 50 29.63 -1.37 -1.70
N TRP A 51 28.96 -2.40 -2.20
CA TRP A 51 27.87 -2.25 -3.16
C TRP A 51 26.75 -1.34 -2.65
N TYR A 52 26.34 -1.48 -1.39
CA TYR A 52 25.31 -0.62 -0.79
C TYR A 52 25.78 0.84 -0.65
N ALA A 53 27.07 1.07 -0.42
CA ALA A 53 27.62 2.42 -0.38
C ALA A 53 27.57 3.10 -1.77
N GLU A 54 27.84 2.34 -2.84
CA GLU A 54 27.67 2.80 -4.22
C GLU A 54 26.20 3.09 -4.53
N LEU A 55 25.29 2.18 -4.18
CA LEU A 55 23.85 2.39 -4.32
C LEU A 55 23.39 3.65 -3.61
N LEU A 56 23.82 3.85 -2.36
CA LEU A 56 23.44 5.02 -1.59
C LEU A 56 24.05 6.31 -2.15
N SER A 57 25.27 6.26 -2.68
CA SER A 57 25.92 7.41 -3.32
C SER A 57 25.17 7.86 -4.56
N ALA A 58 24.70 6.92 -5.38
CA ALA A 58 23.84 7.21 -6.54
C ALA A 58 22.48 7.76 -6.08
N THR A 59 21.84 7.09 -5.11
CA THR A 59 20.52 7.48 -4.57
C THR A 59 20.49 8.92 -4.05
N LYS A 60 21.56 9.38 -3.40
CA LYS A 60 21.68 10.76 -2.88
C LYS A 60 21.66 11.85 -3.95
N GLN A 61 21.89 11.49 -5.22
CA GLN A 61 21.88 12.44 -6.34
C GLN A 61 20.48 12.66 -6.90
N PHE A 62 19.51 11.82 -6.52
CA PHE A 62 18.14 11.96 -6.97
C PHE A 62 17.45 13.11 -6.24
N GLU A 63 16.63 13.84 -7.00
CA GLU A 63 15.79 14.91 -6.47
C GLU A 63 14.87 14.35 -5.37
N GLY A 64 14.61 15.16 -4.35
CA GLY A 64 13.74 14.76 -3.25
C GLY A 64 14.30 13.73 -2.28
N PHE A 65 15.56 13.30 -2.41
CA PHE A 65 16.17 12.41 -1.41
C PHE A 65 16.25 13.10 -0.05
N VAL A 66 15.65 12.48 0.97
CA VAL A 66 15.64 13.01 2.35
C VAL A 66 16.72 12.35 3.19
N ARG A 67 16.65 11.01 3.33
CA ARG A 67 17.62 10.24 4.09
C ARG A 67 17.56 8.75 3.76
N ALA A 68 18.57 8.01 4.21
CA ALA A 68 18.55 6.56 4.22
C ALA A 68 19.01 5.99 5.56
N ASP A 69 18.21 5.11 6.14
CA ASP A 69 18.47 4.44 7.40
C ASP A 69 18.90 2.99 7.14
N ARG A 70 20.04 2.59 7.70
CA ARG A 70 20.54 1.21 7.59
C ARG A 70 20.39 0.50 8.92
N CYS A 71 19.63 -0.58 8.95
CA CYS A 71 19.49 -1.41 10.13
C CYS A 71 20.66 -2.37 10.28
N ARG A 72 20.89 -2.83 11.51
CA ARG A 72 21.87 -3.90 11.77
C ARG A 72 21.38 -5.21 11.11
N PRO A 73 22.30 -6.00 10.52
CA PRO A 73 21.91 -7.26 9.89
C PRO A 73 21.41 -8.27 10.93
N LEU A 74 20.39 -9.04 10.56
CA LEU A 74 19.87 -10.13 11.38
C LEU A 74 20.50 -11.46 10.96
N GLU A 75 21.05 -12.19 11.91
CA GLU A 75 21.56 -13.54 11.69
C GLU A 75 20.43 -14.56 11.56
N CYS A 76 20.42 -15.32 10.46
CA CYS A 76 19.44 -16.38 10.24
C CYS A 76 20.11 -17.77 10.34
N LYS A 77 19.32 -18.79 10.72
CA LYS A 77 19.78 -20.17 10.95
C LYS A 77 20.38 -20.84 9.70
N ASN A 78 20.15 -20.30 8.50
CA ASN A 78 20.53 -20.92 7.22
C ASN A 78 21.87 -20.41 6.66
N GLY A 79 22.72 -19.78 7.48
CA GLY A 79 23.99 -19.25 6.99
C GLY A 79 23.86 -17.98 6.16
N VAL A 80 22.75 -17.24 6.32
CA VAL A 80 22.48 -15.96 5.65
C VAL A 80 22.29 -14.82 6.67
N LEU A 81 22.57 -13.60 6.21
CA LEU A 81 22.36 -12.34 6.92
C LEU A 81 21.27 -11.55 6.20
N LYS A 82 20.26 -11.09 6.95
CA LYS A 82 19.24 -10.19 6.41
C LYS A 82 19.62 -8.75 6.71
N TRP A 83 19.76 -7.94 5.66
CA TRP A 83 20.02 -6.52 5.78
C TRP A 83 18.74 -5.75 5.47
N TYR A 84 18.42 -4.76 6.29
CA TYR A 84 17.31 -3.85 6.03
C TYR A 84 17.85 -2.43 5.80
N SER A 85 17.33 -1.78 4.76
CA SER A 85 17.54 -0.38 4.48
C SER A 85 16.20 0.31 4.29
N ILE A 86 16.06 1.52 4.82
CA ILE A 86 14.90 2.37 4.62
C ILE A 86 15.38 3.60 3.87
N ILE A 87 14.72 3.96 2.78
CA ILE A 87 15.06 5.14 1.97
C ILE A 87 13.84 6.04 1.94
N HIS A 88 14.04 7.32 2.22
CA HIS A 88 13.01 8.34 2.34
C HIS A 88 13.17 9.41 1.26
N PHE A 89 12.07 9.77 0.64
CA PHE A 89 11.93 10.90 -0.26
C PHE A 89 10.82 11.84 0.20
N ASP A 90 10.87 13.08 -0.28
CA ASP A 90 9.91 14.14 -0.01
C ASP A 90 8.56 13.95 -0.72
N THR A 91 8.51 13.17 -1.80
CA THR A 91 7.30 12.90 -2.58
C THR A 91 7.29 11.45 -3.11
N PRO A 92 6.11 10.86 -3.35
CA PRO A 92 5.98 9.58 -4.05
C PRO A 92 6.59 9.57 -5.44
N GLU A 93 6.50 10.68 -6.16
CA GLU A 93 7.00 10.84 -7.53
C GLU A 93 8.52 10.68 -7.56
N HIS A 94 9.24 11.44 -6.71
CA HIS A 94 10.70 11.36 -6.62
C HIS A 94 11.19 9.97 -6.17
N LEU A 95 10.51 9.33 -5.20
CA LEU A 95 10.84 7.97 -4.82
C LEU A 95 10.67 7.01 -6.00
N ASN A 96 9.59 7.15 -6.79
CA ASN A 96 9.39 6.27 -7.92
C ASN A 96 10.42 6.49 -9.04
N ASP A 97 10.77 7.73 -9.34
CA ASP A 97 11.77 8.04 -10.36
C ASP A 97 13.11 7.39 -10.01
N TRP A 98 13.49 7.39 -8.74
CA TRP A 98 14.63 6.61 -8.26
C TRP A 98 14.43 5.11 -8.46
N LEU A 99 13.26 4.55 -8.13
CA LEU A 99 12.97 3.12 -8.29
C LEU A 99 13.09 2.61 -9.72
N ALA A 100 12.60 3.42 -10.67
CA ALA A 100 12.58 3.13 -12.10
C ALA A 100 13.86 3.55 -12.82
N SER A 101 14.83 4.14 -12.13
CA SER A 101 16.05 4.64 -12.75
C SER A 101 16.93 3.51 -13.30
N ALA A 102 17.43 3.70 -14.52
CA ALA A 102 18.37 2.78 -15.15
C ALA A 102 19.68 2.65 -14.36
N GLU A 103 20.07 3.71 -13.64
CA GLU A 103 21.24 3.68 -12.76
C GLU A 103 21.05 2.70 -11.60
N ARG A 104 19.89 2.77 -10.93
CA ARG A 104 19.52 1.81 -9.89
C ARG A 104 19.43 0.40 -10.45
N GLU A 105 18.81 0.22 -11.61
CA GLU A 105 18.70 -1.08 -12.27
C GLU A 105 20.09 -1.69 -12.55
N ALA A 106 21.01 -0.93 -13.13
CA ALA A 106 22.38 -1.37 -13.37
C ALA A 106 23.15 -1.66 -12.07
N LEU A 107 22.91 -0.91 -10.99
CA LEU A 107 23.47 -1.20 -9.67
C LEU A 107 22.92 -2.51 -9.09
N ILE A 108 21.62 -2.76 -9.21
CA ILE A 108 21.00 -4.00 -8.74
C ILE A 108 21.52 -5.20 -9.54
N GLU A 109 21.63 -5.07 -10.87
CA GLU A 109 22.18 -6.12 -11.75
C GLU A 109 23.61 -6.51 -11.34
N ARG A 110 24.48 -5.52 -11.10
CA ARG A 110 25.84 -5.76 -10.57
C ARG A 110 25.82 -6.41 -9.18
N GLY A 111 24.80 -6.12 -8.39
CA GLY A 111 24.59 -6.67 -7.05
C GLY A 111 24.08 -8.11 -7.01
N GLN A 112 23.50 -8.63 -8.10
CA GLN A 112 22.90 -9.98 -8.12
C GLN A 112 23.90 -11.10 -7.79
N GLN A 113 25.21 -10.87 -7.98
CA GLN A 113 26.24 -11.82 -7.58
C GLN A 113 26.57 -11.76 -6.08
N ILE A 114 26.06 -10.78 -5.34
CA ILE A 114 26.40 -10.48 -3.95
C ILE A 114 25.31 -10.97 -2.97
N PHE A 115 24.03 -10.91 -3.35
CA PHE A 115 22.89 -11.36 -2.55
C PHE A 115 22.11 -12.48 -3.24
N GLU A 116 21.50 -13.38 -2.46
CA GLU A 116 20.71 -14.52 -2.99
C GLU A 116 19.30 -14.09 -3.41
N SER A 117 18.74 -13.09 -2.73
CA SER A 117 17.44 -12.52 -3.04
C SER A 117 17.28 -11.16 -2.38
N TYR A 118 16.41 -10.33 -2.95
CA TYR A 118 16.07 -9.01 -2.47
C TYR A 118 14.55 -8.88 -2.37
N LYS A 119 14.03 -8.26 -1.30
CA LYS A 119 12.60 -7.98 -1.14
C LYS A 119 12.39 -6.51 -0.89
N PHE A 120 11.52 -5.93 -1.68
CA PHE A 120 11.12 -4.54 -1.58
C PHE A 120 9.76 -4.44 -0.89
N LYS A 121 9.59 -3.47 0.01
CA LYS A 121 8.33 -3.12 0.66
C LYS A 121 8.16 -1.60 0.67
N SER A 122 7.28 -1.11 -0.19
CA SER A 122 6.80 0.28 -0.16
C SER A 122 5.80 0.47 0.99
N LEU A 123 5.81 1.65 1.64
CA LEU A 123 4.89 2.02 2.74
C LEU A 123 4.33 3.45 2.58
N THR A 124 3.88 3.82 1.39
CA THR A 124 3.28 5.12 1.08
C THR A 124 1.80 5.21 1.49
N THR A 125 0.98 4.18 1.24
CA THR A 125 -0.46 4.19 1.60
C THR A 125 -0.89 3.07 2.55
N GLY A 126 -0.06 2.05 2.75
CA GLY A 126 -0.39 0.85 3.54
C GLY A 126 -1.31 -0.14 2.82
N LEU A 127 -1.90 0.27 1.70
CA LEU A 127 -2.72 -0.57 0.82
C LEU A 127 -1.89 -1.23 -0.30
N GLU A 128 -0.58 -0.97 -0.39
CA GLU A 128 0.26 -1.61 -1.40
C GLU A 128 0.26 -3.13 -1.27
N GLY A 129 0.09 -3.65 -0.06
CA GLY A 129 -0.04 -5.09 0.17
C GLY A 129 -1.28 -5.71 -0.51
N TRP A 130 -2.32 -4.92 -0.75
CA TRP A 130 -3.48 -5.37 -1.52
C TRP A 130 -3.21 -5.24 -3.02
N PHE A 131 -2.66 -4.13 -3.50
CA PHE A 131 -2.47 -3.89 -4.94
C PHE A 131 -1.17 -4.46 -5.54
N SER A 132 -0.30 -5.06 -4.73
CA SER A 132 0.92 -5.72 -5.18
C SER A 132 0.62 -7.11 -5.73
N ARG A 133 1.13 -7.41 -6.92
CA ARG A 133 0.94 -8.69 -7.60
C ARG A 133 1.72 -9.81 -6.91
N GLU A 134 1.07 -10.98 -6.78
CA GLU A 134 1.59 -12.33 -6.51
C GLU A 134 2.91 -12.48 -5.72
N ALA A 135 2.82 -13.19 -4.59
CA ALA A 135 3.96 -13.69 -3.82
C ALA A 135 4.96 -14.44 -4.72
N GLY A 136 6.01 -13.75 -5.17
CA GLY A 136 7.08 -14.37 -5.96
C GLY A 136 7.75 -13.49 -7.00
N SER A 137 7.15 -12.38 -7.45
CA SER A 137 7.81 -11.42 -8.35
C SER A 137 8.18 -10.13 -7.62
N GLU A 138 9.44 -9.72 -7.77
CA GLU A 138 10.04 -8.56 -7.11
C GLU A 138 9.21 -7.28 -7.34
N LEU A 139 8.91 -6.56 -6.25
CA LEU A 139 8.19 -5.29 -6.24
C LEU A 139 9.01 -4.24 -7.02
N ALA A 140 8.59 -3.92 -8.24
CA ALA A 140 9.22 -2.89 -9.07
C ALA A 140 8.52 -1.51 -8.96
N SER A 141 7.51 -1.33 -8.09
CA SER A 141 6.80 -0.04 -7.98
C SER A 141 6.05 0.15 -6.66
N LEU A 142 5.82 1.42 -6.32
CA LEU A 142 5.02 1.95 -5.20
C LEU A 142 3.51 1.61 -5.26
N GLY A 143 3.09 0.82 -6.25
CA GLY A 143 1.68 0.51 -6.49
C GLY A 143 0.94 1.66 -7.19
N PRO A 144 -0.36 1.47 -7.50
CA PRO A 144 -1.18 2.50 -8.15
C PRO A 144 -1.42 3.70 -7.20
N PRO A 145 -1.64 4.91 -7.73
CA PRO A 145 -1.98 6.10 -6.93
C PRO A 145 -3.19 5.89 -6.01
N SER A 146 -3.21 6.60 -4.88
CA SER A 146 -4.28 6.53 -3.87
C SER A 146 -5.69 6.73 -4.46
N TRP A 147 -5.88 7.66 -5.39
CA TRP A 147 -7.19 7.88 -6.01
C TRP A 147 -7.69 6.69 -6.84
N LYS A 148 -6.80 5.97 -7.54
CA LYS A 148 -7.16 4.73 -8.25
C LYS A 148 -7.46 3.60 -7.29
N GLN A 149 -6.69 3.52 -6.19
CA GLN A 149 -6.97 2.58 -5.11
C GLN A 149 -8.37 2.80 -4.55
N ILE A 150 -8.72 4.06 -4.23
CA ILE A 150 -10.05 4.45 -3.74
C ILE A 150 -11.14 4.07 -4.74
N LEU A 151 -11.00 4.43 -6.02
CA LEU A 151 -12.01 4.10 -7.04
C LEU A 151 -12.19 2.60 -7.21
N SER A 152 -11.11 1.82 -7.11
CA SER A 152 -11.16 0.36 -7.20
C SER A 152 -11.89 -0.26 -6.01
N ILE A 153 -11.63 0.26 -4.80
CA ILE A 153 -12.33 -0.16 -3.58
C ILE A 153 -13.82 0.18 -3.71
N VAL A 154 -14.17 1.38 -4.14
CA VAL A 154 -15.58 1.80 -4.31
C VAL A 154 -16.27 0.93 -5.36
N LEU A 155 -15.62 0.67 -6.50
CA LEU A 155 -16.17 -0.17 -7.57
C LEU A 155 -16.46 -1.59 -7.08
N GLY A 156 -15.56 -2.16 -6.28
CA GLY A 156 -15.75 -3.48 -5.68
C GLY A 156 -16.81 -3.49 -4.58
N LEU A 157 -16.81 -2.47 -3.72
CA LEU A 157 -17.63 -2.44 -2.51
C LEU A 157 -19.11 -2.14 -2.80
N TYR A 158 -19.39 -1.19 -3.70
CA TYR A 158 -20.75 -0.76 -4.02
C TYR A 158 -21.70 -1.91 -4.38
N PRO A 159 -21.40 -2.80 -5.35
CA PRO A 159 -22.32 -3.87 -5.72
C PRO A 159 -22.53 -4.89 -4.60
N ILE A 160 -21.52 -5.13 -3.75
CA ILE A 160 -21.65 -6.07 -2.62
C ILE A 160 -22.67 -5.52 -1.64
N VAL A 161 -22.54 -4.25 -1.25
CA VAL A 161 -23.43 -3.64 -0.26
C VAL A 161 -24.86 -3.64 -0.78
N MET A 162 -25.06 -3.33 -2.07
CA MET A 162 -26.39 -3.39 -2.71
C MET A 162 -26.97 -4.80 -2.74
N LEU A 163 -26.20 -5.79 -3.20
CA LEU A 163 -26.66 -7.19 -3.25
C LEU A 163 -26.93 -7.75 -1.85
N GLN A 164 -26.06 -7.47 -0.88
CA GLN A 164 -26.23 -7.91 0.51
C GLN A 164 -27.49 -7.30 1.11
N SER A 165 -27.74 -6.00 0.88
CA SER A 165 -28.97 -5.33 1.33
C SER A 165 -30.21 -6.02 0.77
N LEU A 166 -30.24 -6.30 -0.54
CA LEU A 166 -31.38 -6.97 -1.18
C LEU A 166 -31.59 -8.41 -0.69
N VAL A 167 -30.52 -9.19 -0.58
CA VAL A 167 -30.58 -10.58 -0.14
C VAL A 167 -31.03 -10.67 1.32
N PHE A 168 -30.54 -9.79 2.18
CA PHE A 168 -30.86 -9.84 3.61
C PHE A 168 -32.32 -9.43 3.86
N ASP A 169 -32.77 -8.40 3.14
CA ASP A 169 -34.17 -7.97 3.18
C ASP A 169 -35.12 -9.02 2.56
N GLN A 170 -34.73 -9.68 1.45
CA GLN A 170 -35.56 -10.72 0.82
C GLN A 170 -35.65 -12.00 1.66
N LEU A 171 -34.54 -12.43 2.28
CA LEU A 171 -34.49 -13.63 3.10
C LEU A 171 -34.96 -13.39 4.55
N GLY A 172 -35.30 -12.14 4.91
CA GLY A 172 -35.68 -11.76 6.28
C GLY A 172 -34.57 -11.97 7.30
N ILE A 173 -33.31 -11.99 6.84
CA ILE A 173 -32.14 -12.25 7.67
C ILE A 173 -31.93 -11.04 8.60
N MET A 174 -31.75 -11.30 9.90
CA MET A 174 -31.54 -10.29 10.94
C MET A 174 -32.73 -9.35 11.23
N HIS A 175 -33.95 -9.61 10.72
CA HIS A 175 -35.14 -8.79 11.05
C HIS A 175 -35.51 -8.81 12.53
N SER A 176 -35.19 -9.90 13.25
CA SER A 176 -35.45 -10.05 14.69
C SER A 176 -34.29 -9.60 15.57
N TRP A 177 -33.18 -9.14 14.98
CA TRP A 177 -31.99 -8.77 15.71
C TRP A 177 -32.03 -7.31 16.14
N SER A 178 -31.24 -6.96 17.16
CA SER A 178 -31.06 -5.54 17.49
C SER A 178 -30.36 -4.82 16.32
N PRO A 179 -30.68 -3.54 16.03
CA PRO A 179 -30.05 -2.79 14.95
C PRO A 179 -28.52 -2.76 15.03
N ALA A 180 -27.97 -2.71 16.26
CA ALA A 180 -26.53 -2.73 16.49
C ALA A 180 -25.89 -4.08 16.11
N SER A 181 -26.52 -5.20 16.49
CA SER A 181 -26.03 -6.55 16.18
C SER A 181 -26.07 -6.82 14.67
N ALA A 182 -27.16 -6.43 14.01
CA ALA A 182 -27.31 -6.57 12.57
C ALA A 182 -26.26 -5.74 11.83
N MET A 183 -26.04 -4.49 12.24
CA MET A 183 -25.03 -3.61 11.64
C MET A 183 -23.61 -4.16 11.83
N PHE A 184 -23.29 -4.71 13.01
CA PHE A 184 -21.99 -5.30 13.28
C PHE A 184 -21.70 -6.50 12.36
N VAL A 185 -22.64 -7.45 12.28
CA VAL A 185 -22.45 -8.64 11.44
C VAL A 185 -22.47 -8.28 9.95
N ASN A 186 -23.30 -7.32 9.54
CA ASN A 186 -23.27 -6.79 8.18
C ASN A 186 -21.89 -6.27 7.81
N ASN A 187 -21.32 -5.39 8.64
CA ASN A 187 -19.98 -4.86 8.38
C ASN A 187 -18.92 -5.97 8.35
N LEU A 188 -18.99 -6.93 9.27
CA LEU A 188 -18.05 -8.05 9.31
C LEU A 188 -18.10 -8.88 8.02
N ILE A 189 -19.30 -9.24 7.56
CA ILE A 189 -19.51 -9.98 6.31
C ILE A 189 -18.98 -9.17 5.13
N THR A 190 -19.36 -7.89 5.02
CA THR A 190 -18.90 -7.01 3.94
C THR A 190 -17.39 -6.91 3.90
N THR A 191 -16.72 -6.71 5.05
CA THR A 191 -15.26 -6.64 5.11
C THR A 191 -14.60 -7.97 4.70
N CYS A 192 -15.12 -9.11 5.16
CA CYS A 192 -14.60 -10.42 4.75
C CYS A 192 -14.72 -10.65 3.25
N ILE A 193 -15.88 -10.37 2.66
CA ILE A 193 -16.12 -10.52 1.21
C ILE A 193 -15.20 -9.57 0.44
N LEU A 194 -15.10 -8.32 0.88
CA LEU A 194 -14.24 -7.32 0.26
C LEU A 194 -12.79 -7.80 0.21
N THR A 195 -12.23 -8.20 1.35
CA THR A 195 -10.82 -8.60 1.45
C THR A 195 -10.52 -9.89 0.70
N TRP A 196 -11.37 -10.91 0.80
CA TRP A 196 -11.05 -12.25 0.29
C TRP A 196 -11.50 -12.52 -1.14
N LEU A 197 -12.62 -11.93 -1.56
CA LEU A 197 -13.21 -12.22 -2.87
C LEU A 197 -13.01 -11.08 -3.85
N ILE A 198 -13.17 -9.84 -3.37
CA ILE A 198 -13.38 -8.70 -4.26
C ILE A 198 -12.06 -8.05 -4.61
N MET A 199 -11.20 -7.83 -3.61
CA MET A 199 -9.86 -7.33 -3.89
C MET A 199 -9.13 -8.18 -4.95
N PRO A 200 -9.02 -9.52 -4.84
CA PRO A 200 -8.34 -10.30 -5.88
C PRO A 200 -9.02 -10.19 -7.25
N LEU A 201 -10.36 -10.10 -7.31
CA LEU A 201 -11.11 -9.95 -8.56
C LEU A 201 -10.87 -8.57 -9.19
N VAL A 202 -10.98 -7.50 -8.41
CA VAL A 202 -10.80 -6.11 -8.85
C VAL A 202 -9.37 -5.89 -9.34
N ILE A 203 -8.37 -6.39 -8.60
CA ILE A 203 -6.96 -6.29 -8.99
C ILE A 203 -6.71 -7.03 -10.30
N HIS A 204 -7.30 -8.23 -10.46
CA HIS A 204 -7.15 -8.99 -11.69
C HIS A 204 -7.81 -8.28 -12.88
N SER A 205 -9.04 -7.78 -12.73
CA SER A 205 -9.80 -7.11 -13.78
C SER A 205 -9.23 -5.74 -14.17
N LEU A 206 -8.74 -4.96 -13.20
CA LEU A 206 -8.22 -3.61 -13.41
C LEU A 206 -6.69 -3.56 -13.54
N ASN A 207 -6.01 -4.69 -13.63
CA ASN A 207 -4.55 -4.77 -13.74
C ASN A 207 -3.98 -3.91 -14.90
N PHE A 208 -4.73 -3.79 -16.00
CA PHE A 208 -4.34 -2.96 -17.14
C PHE A 208 -4.36 -1.46 -16.83
N TRP A 209 -5.16 -1.02 -15.84
CA TRP A 209 -5.38 0.38 -15.49
C TRP A 209 -4.72 0.79 -14.16
N LEU A 210 -4.57 -0.16 -13.24
CA LEU A 210 -3.86 -0.02 -11.95
C LEU A 210 -2.33 -0.04 -12.13
N GLN A 211 -1.85 0.51 -13.25
CA GLN A 211 -0.44 0.75 -13.45
C GLN A 211 0.01 2.02 -12.69
N PRO A 212 1.30 2.10 -12.34
CA PRO A 212 1.87 3.27 -11.69
C PRO A 212 1.68 4.53 -12.56
N ALA A 213 1.26 5.65 -11.98
CA ALA A 213 0.80 6.85 -12.71
C ALA A 213 1.83 7.50 -13.64
N HIS A 214 3.11 7.18 -13.50
CA HIS A 214 4.22 7.91 -14.13
C HIS A 214 4.79 7.18 -15.36
N ARG A 215 4.09 6.18 -15.93
CA ARG A 215 4.28 5.85 -17.36
C ARG A 215 3.69 6.99 -18.21
N THR A 216 4.24 8.20 -18.21
CA THR A 216 3.77 9.31 -19.05
C THR A 216 4.33 9.22 -20.47
N SER A 217 4.02 8.12 -21.18
CA SER A 217 4.06 8.09 -22.64
C SER A 217 2.68 8.50 -23.17
N SER A 218 2.59 9.15 -24.33
CA SER A 218 1.29 9.58 -24.93
C SER A 218 0.29 8.43 -25.14
N LEU A 219 0.78 7.18 -25.14
CA LEU A 219 -0.02 5.94 -25.13
C LEU A 219 -0.70 5.65 -23.78
N SER A 220 -0.11 6.08 -22.67
CA SER A 220 -0.63 5.87 -21.30
C SER A 220 -1.76 6.80 -20.94
N LEU A 221 -1.73 8.07 -21.37
CA LEU A 221 -2.85 9.01 -21.14
C LEU A 221 -4.16 8.51 -21.73
N ARG A 222 -4.12 7.86 -22.89
CA ARG A 222 -5.31 7.22 -23.47
C ARG A 222 -5.78 6.06 -22.60
N MET A 223 -4.88 5.21 -22.12
CA MET A 223 -5.23 4.08 -21.25
C MET A 223 -5.76 4.54 -19.87
N GLU A 224 -5.20 5.61 -19.31
CA GLU A 224 -5.68 6.29 -18.10
C GLU A 224 -7.11 6.81 -18.29
N LEU A 225 -7.37 7.52 -19.39
CA LEU A 225 -8.69 8.05 -19.73
C LEU A 225 -9.71 6.94 -20.01
N TRP A 226 -9.32 5.92 -20.79
CA TRP A 226 -10.18 4.77 -21.08
C TRP A 226 -10.52 3.99 -19.82
N GLY A 227 -9.53 3.69 -18.97
CA GLY A 227 -9.80 2.96 -17.73
C GLY A 227 -10.64 3.78 -16.74
N THR A 228 -10.39 5.09 -16.63
CA THR A 228 -11.23 5.97 -15.79
C THR A 228 -12.67 6.04 -16.33
N ALA A 229 -12.83 6.17 -17.65
CA ALA A 229 -14.14 6.19 -18.30
C ALA A 229 -14.88 4.85 -18.16
N ILE A 230 -14.17 3.72 -18.25
CA ILE A 230 -14.72 2.38 -18.02
C ILE A 230 -15.17 2.24 -16.57
N VAL A 231 -14.35 2.63 -15.60
CA VAL A 231 -14.70 2.56 -14.17
C VAL A 231 -15.89 3.45 -13.86
N ALA A 232 -15.88 4.70 -14.32
CA ALA A 232 -17.00 5.62 -14.15
C ALA A 232 -18.28 5.11 -14.86
N GLY A 233 -18.14 4.56 -16.07
CA GLY A 233 -19.24 3.95 -16.82
C GLY A 233 -19.81 2.72 -16.13
N MET A 234 -18.97 1.84 -15.60
CA MET A 234 -19.40 0.68 -14.81
C MET A 234 -20.12 1.10 -13.53
N MET A 235 -19.59 2.11 -12.82
CA MET A 235 -20.27 2.67 -11.65
C MET A 235 -21.65 3.23 -12.02
N GLY A 236 -21.73 4.03 -13.09
CA GLY A 236 -22.99 4.58 -13.57
C GLY A 236 -24.00 3.50 -13.99
N LEU A 237 -23.53 2.48 -14.72
CA LEU A 237 -24.35 1.34 -15.11
C LEU A 237 -24.84 0.56 -13.89
N MET A 238 -23.99 0.33 -12.90
CA MET A 238 -24.38 -0.33 -11.66
C MET A 238 -25.46 0.46 -10.92
N VAL A 239 -25.32 1.78 -10.78
CA VAL A 239 -26.34 2.63 -10.14
C VAL A 239 -27.67 2.49 -10.85
N ILE A 240 -27.69 2.59 -12.19
CA ILE A 240 -28.91 2.45 -12.99
C ILE A 240 -29.50 1.04 -12.83
N ALA A 241 -28.68 -0.01 -12.89
CA ALA A 241 -29.13 -1.39 -12.78
C ALA A 241 -29.75 -1.67 -11.40
N PHE A 242 -29.14 -1.19 -10.31
CA PHE A 242 -29.67 -1.36 -8.96
C PHE A 242 -30.92 -0.52 -8.70
N ASP A 243 -31.01 0.68 -9.27
CA ASP A 243 -32.23 1.51 -9.20
C ASP A 243 -33.42 0.80 -9.88
N GLN A 244 -33.20 0.28 -11.09
CA GLN A 244 -34.21 -0.51 -11.81
C GLN A 244 -34.59 -1.79 -11.05
N LEU A 245 -33.59 -2.51 -10.50
CA LEU A 245 -33.83 -3.72 -9.71
C LEU A 245 -34.66 -3.42 -8.46
N HIS A 246 -34.37 -2.31 -7.77
CA HIS A 246 -35.12 -1.90 -6.59
C HIS A 246 -36.58 -1.53 -6.95
N LEU A 247 -36.80 -0.84 -8.07
CA LEU A 247 -38.14 -0.53 -8.57
C LEU A 247 -38.95 -1.81 -8.88
N ILE A 248 -38.35 -2.77 -9.59
CA ILE A 248 -39.01 -4.05 -9.92
C ILE A 248 -39.34 -4.85 -8.65
N VAL A 249 -38.41 -4.93 -7.70
CA VAL A 249 -38.66 -5.62 -6.42
C VAL A 249 -39.75 -4.91 -5.61
N GLY A 250 -39.83 -3.58 -5.69
CA GLY A 250 -40.89 -2.77 -5.09
C GLY A 250 -42.27 -3.05 -5.69
N GLU A 251 -42.37 -3.10 -7.03
CA GLU A 251 -43.62 -3.45 -7.73
C GLU A 251 -44.11 -4.87 -7.43
N LEU A 252 -43.20 -5.83 -7.25
CA LEU A 252 -43.56 -7.21 -6.90
C LEU A 252 -44.05 -7.38 -5.45
N ARG A 253 -43.81 -6.39 -4.58
CA ARG A 253 -44.22 -6.39 -3.17
C ARG A 253 -45.53 -5.64 -2.92
N GLY A 254 -45.96 -4.77 -3.83
CA GLY A 254 -47.21 -3.99 -3.75
C GLY A 254 -48.42 -4.75 -4.26
#